data_AF-A0AAD1TN08-F1
#
_entry.id   AF-A0AAD1TN08-F1
#
_cell.length_a   1.000
_cell.length_b   1.000
_cell.length_c   1.000
_cell.angle_alpha   90.00
_cell.angle_beta   90.00
_cell.angle_gamma   90.00
#
_symmetry.space_group_name_H-M   'P 1'
#
loop_
_entity.id
_entity.type
_entity.pdbx_description
1 polymer ?
#
loop_
_entity_poly.entity_id
_entity_poly.type
_entity_poly.pdbx_seq_one_letter_code
_entity_poly.pdbx_strand_id
1 'polypeptide(L)'
;KSSMASMSNLDVEKKKPPDEDFTDDDIEKKDCNGRAIPNIVIERVASLDEDTSSMKSELRKDSKIHLEEPTMQKRAGSTTSVISDAAIEELEEAQQKCPPWWYKCSHRFLIWNCCELWIKFKGYVRFVVMDPFVDLGITICIVLNTLFMAMEHYPITDQFAEVLNVGNLVFTGIFAAEMFFKIIALDPYYYFQVGWNIFDSIIVTLSLVELGLANVEGLSVLRSFRLLRVFKLAKSWPTLNMLIKIIGNSVGALGNLTLVLAIIVFIFAVVGMQLFGKSYKECVCKISSDCVLPRWHMHDFFHSFLIVFRILCGEWIETMWDCMEVAGQAMCLIVFMMVMVIGNL
;
A
#
# COMPACT_ATOMS: atom_id res chain seq x y z
N LYS A 1 55.02 76.00 16.41
CA LYS A 1 54.87 76.59 15.06
C LYS A 1 54.92 75.45 14.06
N SER A 2 53.90 75.09 13.30
CA SER A 2 52.52 75.57 13.18
C SER A 2 51.71 74.53 12.40
N SER A 3 50.49 74.25 12.87
CA SER A 3 49.22 74.04 12.12
C SER A 3 49.08 72.89 11.08
N MET A 4 47.96 72.25 10.75
CA MET A 4 46.59 71.92 11.27
C MET A 4 45.76 71.52 10.00
N ALA A 5 44.72 70.70 10.15
CA ALA A 5 43.50 70.63 9.33
C ALA A 5 43.40 69.72 8.06
N SER A 6 42.75 68.56 8.25
CA SER A 6 41.45 68.09 7.67
C SER A 6 40.96 68.44 6.25
N MET A 7 40.41 67.43 5.54
CA MET A 7 39.15 67.39 4.73
C MET A 7 39.16 66.11 3.86
N SER A 8 38.08 65.38 3.52
CA SER A 8 36.64 65.36 3.84
C SER A 8 36.01 64.14 3.12
N ASN A 9 34.93 63.59 3.70
CA ASN A 9 34.04 62.57 3.11
C ASN A 9 33.37 63.04 1.81
N LEU A 10 32.94 62.09 0.96
CA LEU A 10 31.87 62.30 -0.01
C LEU A 10 31.05 61.02 -0.21
N ASP A 11 29.87 61.02 0.41
CA ASP A 11 28.70 60.22 0.09
C ASP A 11 28.15 60.61 -1.29
N VAL A 12 27.62 59.63 -2.05
CA VAL A 12 26.80 59.89 -3.25
C VAL A 12 25.55 59.01 -3.23
N GLU A 13 24.51 59.58 -2.64
CA GLU A 13 23.15 59.81 -3.18
C GLU A 13 22.38 58.65 -3.84
N LYS A 14 21.38 58.12 -3.12
CA LYS A 14 20.24 57.37 -3.66
C LYS A 14 19.17 58.33 -4.20
N LYS A 15 18.69 58.08 -5.43
CA LYS A 15 17.62 58.84 -6.11
C LYS A 15 16.30 58.04 -6.08
N LYS A 16 15.23 58.58 -5.47
CA LYS A 16 13.79 58.20 -5.64
C LYS A 16 13.25 58.96 -6.88
N PRO A 17 12.23 58.54 -7.67
CA PRO A 17 10.80 58.37 -7.28
C PRO A 17 10.05 57.29 -8.15
N PRO A 18 8.69 57.21 -8.26
CA PRO A 18 7.60 57.80 -7.45
C PRO A 18 6.68 56.76 -6.79
N ASP A 19 5.80 57.27 -5.94
CA ASP A 19 4.81 56.57 -5.15
C ASP A 19 3.64 56.02 -6.01
N GLU A 20 3.34 54.73 -5.87
CA GLU A 20 2.06 54.14 -6.28
C GLU A 20 1.46 53.40 -5.08
N ASP A 21 0.23 53.80 -4.77
CA ASP A 21 -0.60 53.44 -3.63
C ASP A 21 -1.32 52.11 -3.90
N PHE A 22 -1.07 51.04 -3.12
CA PHE A 22 -1.88 49.81 -3.17
C PHE A 22 -1.94 49.05 -1.83
N THR A 23 -3.13 49.16 -1.22
CA THR A 23 -3.94 48.20 -0.44
C THR A 23 -3.31 47.04 0.35
N ASP A 24 -3.78 46.96 1.59
CA ASP A 24 -3.59 45.99 2.67
C ASP A 24 -3.98 44.53 2.30
N ASP A 25 -3.07 43.73 1.72
CA ASP A 25 -3.32 42.28 1.50
C ASP A 25 -2.06 41.37 1.39
N ASP A 26 -0.91 41.76 1.97
CA ASP A 26 0.31 40.92 1.99
C ASP A 26 0.54 40.22 3.34
N ILE A 27 -0.31 39.24 3.66
CA ILE A 27 -0.01 38.28 4.74
C ILE A 27 1.00 37.24 4.20
N GLU A 28 2.26 37.35 4.63
CA GLU A 28 3.34 36.37 4.42
C GLU A 28 2.85 34.91 4.56
N LYS A 29 2.84 34.15 3.45
CA LYS A 29 2.64 32.69 3.49
C LYS A 29 3.94 32.01 3.97
N LYS A 30 3.89 31.38 5.16
CA LYS A 30 4.97 30.57 5.75
C LYS A 30 4.67 29.07 5.60
N ASP A 31 5.70 28.25 5.31
CA ASP A 31 5.61 26.79 5.19
C ASP A 31 5.48 26.10 6.56
N CYS A 32 5.21 24.80 6.54
CA CYS A 32 4.99 23.93 7.71
C CYS A 32 6.15 23.83 8.74
N ASN A 33 7.28 24.50 8.52
CA ASN A 33 8.39 24.65 9.47
C ASN A 33 8.70 26.12 9.83
N GLY A 34 7.81 27.07 9.50
CA GLY A 34 7.94 28.49 9.88
C GLY A 34 8.94 29.32 9.07
N ARG A 35 9.38 28.85 7.88
CA ARG A 35 10.18 29.65 6.94
C ARG A 35 9.26 30.35 5.93
N ALA A 36 9.70 31.48 5.37
CA ALA A 36 8.96 32.24 4.36
C ALA A 36 9.14 31.64 2.96
N ILE A 37 8.04 31.47 2.22
CA ILE A 37 8.05 30.99 0.82
C ILE A 37 8.45 32.14 -0.10
N PRO A 38 9.47 32.01 -0.97
CA PRO A 38 9.71 33.02 -2.00
C PRO A 38 8.62 32.94 -3.09
N ASN A 39 8.00 34.08 -3.42
CA ASN A 39 7.03 34.18 -4.51
C ASN A 39 7.73 34.02 -5.87
N ILE A 40 7.37 32.97 -6.62
CA ILE A 40 7.82 32.78 -8.01
C ILE A 40 6.72 33.31 -8.92
N VAL A 41 6.96 34.46 -9.55
CA VAL A 41 6.09 35.03 -10.59
C VAL A 41 6.52 34.44 -11.94
N ILE A 42 5.64 33.67 -12.58
CA ILE A 42 5.86 33.15 -13.94
C ILE A 42 5.28 34.14 -14.93
N GLU A 43 6.14 34.85 -15.65
CA GLU A 43 5.75 35.79 -16.71
C GLU A 43 5.39 35.00 -17.97
N ARG A 44 4.12 35.14 -18.42
CA ARG A 44 3.58 34.43 -19.58
C ARG A 44 3.90 35.26 -20.84
N VAL A 45 4.85 34.83 -21.66
CA VAL A 45 5.21 35.53 -22.91
C VAL A 45 4.09 35.37 -23.94
N ALA A 46 3.61 36.51 -24.45
CA ALA A 46 2.53 36.64 -25.42
C ALA A 46 2.90 36.08 -26.80
N SER A 47 1.91 35.46 -27.45
CA SER A 47 1.93 35.02 -28.84
C SER A 47 1.91 36.20 -29.80
N LEU A 48 2.79 36.19 -30.81
CA LEU A 48 2.63 36.97 -32.04
C LEU A 48 2.84 36.04 -33.24
N ASP A 49 1.81 35.98 -34.07
CA ASP A 49 1.82 35.45 -35.44
C ASP A 49 2.64 36.37 -36.37
N GLU A 50 3.34 35.81 -37.36
CA GLU A 50 3.32 36.23 -38.79
C GLU A 50 4.40 35.54 -39.65
N ASP A 51 3.87 34.79 -40.63
CA ASP A 51 4.29 34.43 -41.99
C ASP A 51 5.62 34.87 -42.68
N THR A 52 6.18 33.86 -43.38
CA THR A 52 6.68 33.85 -44.79
C THR A 52 8.11 34.34 -45.18
N SER A 53 8.81 33.42 -45.88
CA SER A 53 9.72 33.61 -47.04
C SER A 53 11.26 33.80 -46.89
N SER A 54 12.00 33.04 -47.74
CA SER A 54 13.28 33.36 -48.44
C SER A 54 14.65 32.84 -47.94
N MET A 55 15.08 31.71 -48.51
CA MET A 55 16.24 31.45 -49.41
C MET A 55 17.65 32.13 -49.22
N LYS A 56 18.72 31.28 -49.38
CA LYS A 56 20.18 31.49 -49.67
C LYS A 56 21.09 31.86 -48.48
N SER A 57 22.35 31.42 -48.31
CA SER A 57 23.41 30.97 -49.24
C SER A 57 24.50 30.11 -48.54
N GLU A 58 25.35 29.46 -49.35
CA GLU A 58 26.45 28.54 -49.06
C GLU A 58 27.66 29.13 -48.30
N LEU A 59 28.43 28.29 -47.56
CA LEU A 59 29.89 28.15 -47.75
C LEU A 59 30.49 26.90 -47.05
N ARG A 60 31.21 26.07 -47.83
CA ARG A 60 32.03 24.91 -47.43
C ARG A 60 33.29 25.31 -46.63
N LYS A 61 33.72 24.50 -45.65
CA LYS A 61 35.02 23.78 -45.65
C LYS A 61 35.31 22.90 -44.42
N ASP A 62 35.80 21.71 -44.76
CA ASP A 62 36.75 20.80 -44.11
C ASP A 62 36.51 20.07 -42.78
N SER A 63 36.77 18.76 -42.89
CA SER A 63 36.70 17.68 -41.93
C SER A 63 37.81 17.70 -40.87
N LYS A 64 37.47 17.28 -39.65
CA LYS A 64 38.28 16.34 -38.85
C LYS A 64 37.40 15.64 -37.81
N ILE A 65 37.50 14.32 -37.80
CA ILE A 65 36.85 13.37 -36.90
C ILE A 65 37.53 13.48 -35.53
N HIS A 66 36.75 13.79 -34.48
CA HIS A 66 37.08 13.48 -33.10
C HIS A 66 35.82 12.96 -32.41
N LEU A 67 35.96 11.83 -31.72
CA LEU A 67 34.91 11.08 -31.06
C LEU A 67 34.72 11.69 -29.65
N GLU A 68 33.63 12.42 -29.42
CA GLU A 68 33.13 12.75 -28.06
C GLU A 68 31.66 13.20 -28.11
N GLU A 69 30.84 12.55 -27.28
CA GLU A 69 29.48 12.86 -26.75
C GLU A 69 28.55 13.89 -27.43
N PRO A 70 27.28 13.53 -27.76
CA PRO A 70 26.25 14.53 -28.01
C PRO A 70 25.47 14.84 -26.73
N THR A 71 25.84 15.93 -26.06
CA THR A 71 24.86 16.78 -25.38
C THR A 71 24.11 17.60 -26.42
N MET A 72 22.77 17.54 -26.45
CA MET A 72 21.86 18.70 -26.65
C MET A 72 20.39 18.28 -26.60
N GLN A 73 19.73 18.79 -25.57
CA GLN A 73 18.43 19.46 -25.60
C GLN A 73 17.23 18.81 -26.33
N LYS A 74 16.26 18.45 -25.48
CA LYS A 74 14.84 18.84 -25.52
C LYS A 74 14.11 18.61 -26.85
N ARG A 75 13.42 17.47 -26.90
CA ARG A 75 12.09 17.38 -27.51
C ARG A 75 11.17 16.63 -26.54
N ALA A 76 10.72 17.35 -25.50
CA ALA A 76 9.62 16.93 -24.66
C ALA A 76 8.33 17.11 -25.47
N GLY A 77 7.89 16.03 -26.12
CA GLY A 77 6.54 15.93 -26.67
C GLY A 77 5.57 15.69 -25.52
N SER A 78 4.62 16.59 -25.37
CA SER A 78 3.52 16.60 -24.41
C SER A 78 2.83 15.24 -24.25
N THR A 79 3.24 14.47 -23.24
CA THR A 79 2.50 13.31 -22.67
C THR A 79 2.87 13.12 -21.19
N THR A 80 3.24 14.21 -20.50
CA THR A 80 3.63 14.16 -19.07
C THR A 80 2.76 15.03 -18.17
N SER A 81 1.78 15.79 -18.70
CA SER A 81 0.90 16.61 -17.85
C SER A 81 -0.27 15.83 -17.25
N VAL A 82 -0.83 14.84 -17.96
CA VAL A 82 -2.01 14.12 -17.46
C VAL A 82 -1.64 13.10 -16.36
N ILE A 83 -0.42 12.55 -16.38
CA ILE A 83 0.06 11.63 -15.33
C ILE A 83 0.58 12.43 -14.12
N SER A 84 1.12 13.64 -14.33
CA SER A 84 1.52 14.50 -13.21
C SER A 84 0.32 15.02 -12.46
N ASP A 85 -0.76 15.44 -13.14
CA ASP A 85 -1.90 16.05 -12.47
C ASP A 85 -2.68 15.01 -11.64
N ALA A 86 -2.90 13.80 -12.17
CA ALA A 86 -3.51 12.71 -11.40
C ALA A 86 -2.62 12.21 -10.25
N ALA A 87 -1.29 12.15 -10.45
CA ALA A 87 -0.37 11.79 -9.37
C ALA A 87 -0.21 12.91 -8.33
N ILE A 88 -0.35 14.18 -8.73
CA ILE A 88 -0.38 15.34 -7.84
C ILE A 88 -1.69 15.38 -7.07
N GLU A 89 -2.82 15.00 -7.69
CA GLU A 89 -4.13 14.87 -7.05
C GLU A 89 -4.15 13.72 -6.02
N GLU A 90 -3.54 12.57 -6.34
CA GLU A 90 -3.35 11.48 -5.36
C GLU A 90 -2.34 11.83 -4.25
N LEU A 91 -1.31 12.64 -4.55
CA LEU A 91 -0.42 13.20 -3.53
C LEU A 91 -1.13 14.27 -2.67
N GLU A 92 -2.05 15.05 -3.24
CA GLU A 92 -2.84 16.07 -2.53
C GLU A 92 -3.91 15.45 -1.64
N GLU A 93 -4.53 14.33 -2.04
CA GLU A 93 -5.44 13.56 -1.19
C GLU A 93 -4.70 12.88 -0.01
N ALA A 94 -3.45 12.43 -0.21
CA ALA A 94 -2.60 11.98 0.88
C ALA A 94 -2.10 13.13 1.79
N GLN A 95 -2.11 14.37 1.29
CA GLN A 95 -1.71 15.60 1.99
C GLN A 95 -2.93 16.45 2.39
N GLN A 96 -4.05 15.83 2.78
CA GLN A 96 -5.13 16.56 3.45
C GLN A 96 -4.56 17.22 4.73
N LYS A 97 -4.52 18.56 4.73
CA LYS A 97 -4.19 19.38 5.91
C LYS A 97 -5.11 18.95 7.04
N CYS A 98 -4.55 18.25 8.02
CA CYS A 98 -5.35 17.74 9.13
C CYS A 98 -6.07 18.91 9.82
N PRO A 99 -7.28 18.70 10.37
CA PRO A 99 -8.01 19.77 11.03
C PRO A 99 -7.16 20.39 12.16
N PRO A 100 -7.24 21.72 12.42
CA PRO A 100 -6.38 22.41 13.39
C PRO A 100 -6.42 21.79 14.80
N TRP A 101 -7.54 21.16 15.15
CA TRP A 101 -7.73 20.45 16.42
C TRP A 101 -6.95 19.12 16.48
N TRP A 102 -6.74 18.45 15.35
CA TRP A 102 -5.93 17.23 15.24
C TRP A 102 -4.47 17.49 15.60
N TYR A 103 -3.90 18.62 15.20
CA TYR A 103 -2.53 18.99 15.58
C TYR A 103 -2.39 19.29 17.08
N LYS A 104 -3.40 19.91 17.71
CA LYS A 104 -3.39 20.12 19.18
C LYS A 104 -3.59 18.81 19.95
N CYS A 105 -4.44 17.91 19.45
CA CYS A 105 -4.67 16.60 20.04
C CYS A 105 -3.47 15.68 19.84
N SER A 106 -2.86 15.66 18.65
CA SER A 106 -1.67 14.86 18.36
C SER A 106 -0.46 15.35 19.16
N HIS A 107 -0.26 16.66 19.30
CA HIS A 107 0.85 17.17 20.09
C HIS A 107 0.69 16.92 21.60
N ARG A 108 -0.51 16.59 22.09
CA ARG A 108 -0.79 16.26 23.49
C ARG A 108 -0.85 14.76 23.77
N PHE A 109 -1.43 13.97 22.87
CA PHE A 109 -1.65 12.52 23.04
C PHE A 109 -0.69 11.64 22.23
N LEU A 110 -0.20 12.12 21.08
CA LEU A 110 0.71 11.39 20.19
C LEU A 110 2.18 11.83 20.33
N ILE A 111 2.46 13.00 20.92
CA ILE A 111 3.82 13.50 21.19
C ILE A 111 4.03 13.54 22.70
N TRP A 112 4.72 12.53 23.24
CA TRP A 112 4.96 12.38 24.67
C TRP A 112 6.22 13.14 25.08
N ASN A 113 6.16 14.48 25.03
CA ASN A 113 7.28 15.37 25.40
C ASN A 113 6.97 16.21 26.67
N CYS A 114 5.96 15.84 27.47
CA CYS A 114 5.46 16.69 28.56
C CYS A 114 6.35 16.73 29.82
N CYS A 115 7.33 15.83 29.98
CA CYS A 115 8.17 15.76 31.18
C CYS A 115 9.63 15.47 30.83
N GLU A 116 10.59 16.19 31.43
CA GLU A 116 12.04 15.98 31.19
C GLU A 116 12.51 14.57 31.59
N LEU A 117 11.95 14.00 32.66
CA LEU A 117 12.23 12.63 33.08
C LEU A 117 11.77 11.62 32.02
N TRP A 118 10.62 11.87 31.39
CA TRP A 118 10.10 11.03 30.31
C TRP A 118 10.98 11.09 29.07
N ILE A 119 11.52 12.27 28.73
CA ILE A 119 12.43 12.43 27.59
C ILE A 119 13.75 11.68 27.84
N LYS A 120 14.29 11.72 29.06
CA LYS A 120 15.46 10.92 29.43
C LYS A 120 15.19 9.41 29.35
N PHE A 121 14.05 8.96 29.89
CA PHE A 121 13.63 7.57 29.80
C PHE A 121 13.46 7.12 28.34
N LYS A 122 12.78 7.92 27.52
CA LYS A 122 12.62 7.70 26.09
C LYS A 122 13.95 7.63 25.35
N GLY A 123 14.92 8.47 25.71
CA GLY A 123 16.28 8.40 25.17
C GLY A 123 16.95 7.05 25.42
N TYR A 124 16.81 6.51 26.64
CA TYR A 124 17.31 5.18 26.98
C TYR A 124 16.59 4.07 26.20
N VAL A 125 15.25 4.10 26.17
CA VAL A 125 14.46 3.10 25.42
C VAL A 125 14.78 3.15 23.93
N ARG A 126 14.96 4.34 23.35
CA ARG A 126 15.36 4.50 21.95
C ARG A 126 16.75 3.93 21.67
N PHE A 127 17.70 4.09 22.60
CA PHE A 127 19.02 3.47 22.46
C PHE A 127 18.92 1.94 22.45
N VAL A 128 18.12 1.35 23.34
CA VAL A 128 17.90 -0.11 23.40
C VAL A 128 17.19 -0.62 22.15
N VAL A 129 16.12 0.04 21.70
CA VAL A 129 15.31 -0.40 20.55
C VAL A 129 16.05 -0.29 19.22
N MET A 130 16.94 0.69 19.08
CA MET A 130 17.73 0.89 17.86
C MET A 130 18.99 0.00 17.82
N ASP A 131 19.21 -0.81 18.84
CA ASP A 131 20.35 -1.70 18.91
C ASP A 131 20.18 -2.89 17.94
N PRO A 132 21.18 -3.17 17.07
CA PRO A 132 21.08 -4.24 16.08
C PRO A 132 20.97 -5.64 16.70
N PHE A 133 21.43 -5.84 17.94
CA PHE A 133 21.27 -7.13 18.62
C PHE A 133 19.82 -7.36 19.06
N VAL A 134 19.06 -6.31 19.38
CA VAL A 134 17.63 -6.42 19.66
C VAL A 134 16.87 -6.83 18.40
N ASP A 135 17.12 -6.16 17.27
CA ASP A 135 16.50 -6.52 15.98
C ASP A 135 16.87 -7.96 15.53
N LEU A 136 18.12 -8.39 15.76
CA LEU A 136 18.55 -9.76 15.52
C LEU A 136 17.84 -10.75 16.47
N GLY A 137 17.74 -10.42 17.75
CA GLY A 137 17.06 -11.23 18.77
C GLY A 137 15.58 -11.44 18.43
N ILE A 138 14.88 -10.39 18.01
CA ILE A 138 13.49 -10.49 17.52
C ILE A 138 13.41 -11.39 16.29
N THR A 139 14.33 -11.25 15.33
CA THR A 139 14.36 -12.09 14.13
C THR A 139 14.53 -13.58 14.50
N ILE A 140 15.43 -13.90 15.44
CA ILE A 140 15.62 -15.26 15.95
C ILE A 140 14.34 -15.75 16.66
N CYS A 141 13.69 -14.91 17.46
CA CYS A 141 12.43 -15.26 18.12
C CYS A 141 11.32 -15.57 17.11
N ILE A 142 11.27 -14.86 15.98
CA ILE A 142 10.32 -15.16 14.89
C ILE A 142 10.61 -16.54 14.32
N VAL A 143 11.86 -16.84 13.94
CA VAL A 143 12.24 -18.15 13.38
C VAL A 143 11.98 -19.29 14.36
N LEU A 144 12.29 -19.11 15.64
CA LEU A 144 11.99 -20.11 16.66
C LEU A 144 10.48 -20.31 16.79
N ASN A 145 9.68 -19.24 16.81
CA ASN A 145 8.24 -19.37 16.87
C ASN A 145 7.67 -20.17 15.69
N THR A 146 8.16 -19.93 14.47
CA THR A 146 7.68 -20.64 13.28
C THR A 146 8.05 -22.13 13.33
N LEU A 147 9.23 -22.47 13.84
CA LEU A 147 9.63 -23.86 14.09
C LEU A 147 8.73 -24.53 15.14
N PHE A 148 8.39 -23.83 16.23
CA PHE A 148 7.45 -24.34 17.24
C PHE A 148 6.07 -24.66 16.65
N MET A 149 5.57 -23.80 15.76
CA MET A 149 4.32 -24.02 15.03
C MET A 149 4.41 -25.22 14.07
N ALA A 150 5.56 -25.43 13.43
CA ALA A 150 5.77 -26.54 12.50
C ALA A 150 5.91 -27.91 13.18
N MET A 151 6.22 -27.95 14.48
CA MET A 151 6.32 -29.20 15.25
C MET A 151 4.96 -29.78 15.68
N GLU A 152 3.87 -29.03 15.49
CA GLU A 152 2.52 -29.50 15.79
C GLU A 152 2.15 -30.69 14.89
N HIS A 153 1.79 -31.83 15.49
CA HIS A 153 1.48 -33.07 14.78
C HIS A 153 0.32 -33.80 15.43
N TYR A 154 -0.41 -34.61 14.65
CA TYR A 154 -1.45 -35.50 15.16
C TYR A 154 -0.95 -36.95 15.06
N PRO A 155 -1.01 -37.76 16.14
CA PRO A 155 -1.49 -37.45 17.49
C PRO A 155 -0.43 -36.74 18.37
N ILE A 156 -0.86 -35.77 19.19
CA ILE A 156 0.00 -35.02 20.12
C ILE A 156 -0.12 -35.56 21.55
N THR A 157 0.98 -35.65 22.28
CA THR A 157 0.96 -35.93 23.73
C THR A 157 0.63 -34.67 24.52
N ASP A 158 -0.15 -34.77 25.60
CA ASP A 158 -0.61 -33.62 26.40
C ASP A 158 0.55 -32.73 26.91
N GLN A 159 1.65 -33.34 27.35
CA GLN A 159 2.85 -32.60 27.79
C GLN A 159 3.47 -31.75 26.68
N PHE A 160 3.52 -32.30 25.46
CA PHE A 160 4.05 -31.58 24.30
C PHE A 160 3.13 -30.44 23.87
N ALA A 161 1.81 -30.66 23.92
CA ALA A 161 0.82 -29.62 23.65
C ALA A 161 0.93 -28.45 24.64
N GLU A 162 1.14 -28.73 25.92
CA GLU A 162 1.34 -27.68 26.94
C GLU A 162 2.61 -26.86 26.66
N VAL A 163 3.74 -27.51 26.34
CA VAL A 163 4.99 -26.82 25.97
C VAL A 163 4.79 -25.92 24.75
N LEU A 164 4.08 -26.40 23.71
CA LEU A 164 3.76 -25.58 22.53
C LEU A 164 2.88 -24.39 22.88
N ASN A 165 1.91 -24.55 23.79
CA ASN A 165 1.03 -23.48 24.20
C ASN A 165 1.77 -22.40 25.02
N VAL A 166 2.57 -22.83 26.01
CA VAL A 166 3.40 -21.93 26.82
C VAL A 166 4.40 -21.20 25.92
N GLY A 167 5.06 -21.89 25.00
CA GLY A 167 5.97 -21.29 24.02
C GLY A 167 5.29 -20.20 23.20
N ASN A 168 4.09 -20.48 22.66
CA ASN A 168 3.31 -19.50 21.90
C ASN A 168 2.94 -18.26 22.73
N LEU A 169 2.59 -18.42 24.00
CA LEU A 169 2.31 -17.32 24.91
C LEU A 169 3.55 -16.46 25.16
N VAL A 170 4.71 -17.08 25.37
CA VAL A 170 5.99 -16.38 25.56
C VAL A 170 6.35 -15.58 24.30
N PHE A 171 6.27 -16.16 23.10
CA PHE A 171 6.56 -15.44 21.85
C PHE A 171 5.62 -14.26 21.63
N THR A 172 4.32 -14.42 21.87
CA THR A 172 3.35 -13.32 21.78
C THR A 172 3.68 -12.20 22.77
N GLY A 173 4.07 -12.55 24.01
CA GLY A 173 4.52 -11.58 25.01
C GLY A 173 5.76 -10.80 24.58
N ILE A 174 6.76 -11.47 23.98
CA ILE A 174 7.98 -10.82 23.47
C ILE A 174 7.64 -9.81 22.37
N PHE A 175 6.81 -10.20 21.39
CA PHE A 175 6.41 -9.28 20.31
C PHE A 175 5.52 -8.13 20.81
N ALA A 176 4.67 -8.37 21.80
CA ALA A 176 3.89 -7.30 22.42
C ALA A 176 4.77 -6.30 23.16
N ALA A 177 5.78 -6.79 23.90
CA ALA A 177 6.76 -5.94 24.57
C ALA A 177 7.58 -5.12 23.56
N GLU A 178 8.07 -5.76 22.49
CA GLU A 178 8.79 -5.10 21.40
C GLU A 178 7.97 -3.94 20.79
N MET A 179 6.70 -4.19 20.45
CA MET A 179 5.79 -3.19 19.91
C MET A 179 5.62 -2.01 20.89
N PHE A 180 5.40 -2.29 22.18
CA PHE A 180 5.24 -1.28 23.20
C PHE A 180 6.51 -0.42 23.37
N PHE A 181 7.69 -1.05 23.41
CA PHE A 181 8.97 -0.33 23.49
C PHE A 181 9.22 0.52 22.24
N LYS A 182 8.86 0.05 21.04
CA LYS A 182 8.98 0.82 19.81
C LYS A 182 8.06 2.04 19.79
N ILE A 183 6.81 1.91 20.24
CA ILE A 183 5.87 3.03 20.33
C ILE A 183 6.40 4.10 21.29
N ILE A 184 6.97 3.69 22.44
CA ILE A 184 7.59 4.61 23.40
C ILE A 184 8.83 5.30 22.80
N ALA A 185 9.70 4.56 22.12
CA ALA A 185 10.96 5.08 21.56
C ALA A 185 10.76 6.08 20.42
N LEU A 186 9.80 5.80 19.53
CA LEU A 186 9.58 6.53 18.28
C LEU A 186 8.47 7.56 18.38
N ASP A 187 7.67 7.58 19.44
CA ASP A 187 6.34 8.17 19.50
C ASP A 187 5.34 7.47 18.57
N PRO A 188 4.06 7.33 18.98
CA PRO A 188 3.07 6.66 18.15
C PRO A 188 2.89 7.34 16.78
N TYR A 189 3.04 8.66 16.67
CA TYR A 189 2.94 9.36 15.39
C TYR A 189 3.96 8.86 14.35
N TYR A 190 5.25 8.80 14.71
CA TYR A 190 6.29 8.32 13.78
C TYR A 190 6.28 6.80 13.64
N TYR A 191 5.85 6.07 14.67
CA TYR A 191 5.70 4.62 14.61
C TYR A 191 4.73 4.20 13.49
N PHE A 192 3.56 4.85 13.39
CA PHE A 192 2.54 4.54 12.38
C PHE A 192 2.82 5.11 10.98
N GLN A 193 3.89 5.89 10.78
CA GLN A 193 4.30 6.30 9.42
C GLN A 193 5.08 5.19 8.69
N VAL A 194 5.67 4.26 9.44
CA VAL A 194 6.46 3.16 8.87
C VAL A 194 5.55 1.95 8.63
N GLY A 195 5.26 1.63 7.37
CA GLY A 195 4.33 0.54 7.01
C GLY A 195 4.64 -0.82 7.66
N TRP A 196 5.93 -1.16 7.82
CA TRP A 196 6.34 -2.38 8.52
C TRP A 196 5.97 -2.40 10.01
N ASN A 197 6.02 -1.24 10.68
CA ASN A 197 5.61 -1.11 12.07
C ASN A 197 4.08 -1.18 12.22
N ILE A 198 3.33 -0.68 11.23
CA ILE A 198 1.87 -0.85 11.16
C ILE A 198 1.53 -2.33 11.04
N PHE A 199 2.17 -3.03 10.09
CA PHE A 199 1.97 -4.47 9.90
C PHE A 199 2.29 -5.25 11.18
N ASP A 200 3.44 -4.96 11.81
CA ASP A 200 3.83 -5.57 13.08
C ASP A 200 2.78 -5.37 14.19
N SER A 201 2.25 -4.15 14.31
CA SER A 201 1.20 -3.79 15.26
C SER A 201 -0.10 -4.55 15.02
N ILE A 202 -0.51 -4.73 13.76
CA ILE A 202 -1.69 -5.53 13.40
C ILE A 202 -1.49 -6.98 13.84
N ILE A 203 -0.34 -7.59 13.54
CA ILE A 203 -0.07 -8.99 13.91
C ILE A 203 -0.07 -9.17 15.44
N VAL A 204 0.56 -8.26 16.18
CA VAL A 204 0.58 -8.30 17.65
C VAL A 204 -0.83 -8.12 18.22
N THR A 205 -1.60 -7.17 17.70
CA THR A 205 -2.97 -6.91 18.15
C THR A 205 -3.88 -8.11 17.91
N LEU A 206 -3.82 -8.73 16.72
CA LEU A 206 -4.57 -9.95 16.41
C LEU A 206 -4.19 -11.09 17.36
N SER A 207 -2.91 -11.22 17.72
CA SER A 207 -2.43 -12.24 18.65
C SER A 207 -2.92 -12.01 20.08
N LEU A 208 -3.03 -10.75 20.53
CA LEU A 208 -3.59 -10.40 21.84
C LEU A 208 -5.11 -10.63 21.88
N VAL A 209 -5.83 -10.29 20.81
CA VAL A 209 -7.26 -10.55 20.66
C VAL A 209 -7.54 -12.06 20.68
N GLU A 210 -6.70 -12.86 20.02
CA GLU A 210 -6.78 -14.32 20.08
C GLU A 210 -6.68 -14.85 21.52
N LEU A 211 -5.73 -14.33 22.30
CA LEU A 211 -5.50 -14.73 23.70
C LEU A 211 -6.69 -14.31 24.58
N GLY A 212 -7.23 -13.11 24.37
CA GLY A 212 -8.40 -12.60 25.11
C GLY A 212 -9.71 -13.32 24.78
N LEU A 213 -9.83 -13.89 23.58
CA LEU A 213 -11.03 -14.59 23.09
C LEU A 213 -10.89 -16.13 23.13
N ALA A 214 -9.90 -16.66 23.84
CA ALA A 214 -9.62 -18.10 23.89
C ALA A 214 -10.80 -18.97 24.36
N ASN A 215 -11.77 -18.37 25.07
CA ASN A 215 -12.95 -19.06 25.61
C ASN A 215 -14.18 -19.09 24.67
N VAL A 216 -14.09 -18.50 23.47
CA VAL A 216 -15.22 -18.46 22.52
C VAL A 216 -15.08 -19.57 21.48
N GLU A 217 -15.92 -20.60 21.59
CA GLU A 217 -16.04 -21.65 20.59
C GLU A 217 -16.54 -21.05 19.25
N GLY A 218 -15.81 -21.29 18.17
CA GLY A 218 -16.12 -20.76 16.82
C GLY A 218 -15.03 -19.85 16.23
N LEU A 219 -14.10 -19.35 17.05
CA LEU A 219 -12.99 -18.50 16.60
C LEU A 219 -11.68 -19.26 16.37
N SER A 220 -11.76 -20.57 16.08
CA SER A 220 -10.57 -21.41 15.85
C SER A 220 -9.71 -20.92 14.68
N VAL A 221 -10.28 -20.18 13.72
CA VAL A 221 -9.52 -19.53 12.62
C VAL A 221 -8.56 -18.47 13.16
N LEU A 222 -8.89 -17.77 14.24
CA LEU A 222 -8.01 -16.75 14.83
C LEU A 222 -6.67 -17.35 15.27
N ARG A 223 -6.68 -18.62 15.72
CA ARG A 223 -5.47 -19.37 16.05
C ARG A 223 -4.54 -19.53 14.86
N SER A 224 -5.07 -19.56 13.63
CA SER A 224 -4.26 -19.63 12.41
C SER A 224 -3.61 -18.30 12.06
N PHE A 225 -4.15 -17.16 12.51
CA PHE A 225 -3.54 -15.84 12.24
C PHE A 225 -2.18 -15.65 12.88
N ARG A 226 -1.87 -16.43 13.92
CA ARG A 226 -0.53 -16.44 14.49
C ARG A 226 0.54 -16.85 13.47
N LEU A 227 0.19 -17.56 12.38
CA LEU A 227 1.10 -17.86 11.27
C LEU A 227 1.52 -16.60 10.49
N LEU A 228 0.71 -15.53 10.54
CA LEU A 228 1.05 -14.26 9.89
C LEU A 228 2.33 -13.65 10.47
N ARG A 229 2.73 -14.02 11.69
CA ARG A 229 3.99 -13.53 12.26
C ARG A 229 5.23 -14.02 11.52
N VAL A 230 5.13 -15.08 10.71
CA VAL A 230 6.18 -15.51 9.76
C VAL A 230 6.53 -14.36 8.80
N PHE A 231 5.54 -13.56 8.39
CA PHE A 231 5.77 -12.43 7.49
C PHE A 231 6.60 -11.31 8.12
N LYS A 232 6.77 -11.28 9.45
CA LYS A 232 7.72 -10.35 10.08
C LYS A 232 9.16 -10.59 9.62
N LEU A 233 9.51 -11.83 9.19
CA LEU A 233 10.79 -12.14 8.57
C LEU A 233 11.03 -11.35 7.28
N ALA A 234 9.97 -10.87 6.62
CA ALA A 234 10.12 -10.06 5.42
C ALA A 234 10.76 -8.69 5.70
N LYS A 235 10.68 -8.19 6.95
CA LYS A 235 11.37 -6.96 7.33
C LYS A 235 12.89 -7.13 7.27
N SER A 236 13.41 -8.26 7.73
CA SER A 236 14.85 -8.53 7.82
C SER A 236 15.42 -9.25 6.60
N TRP A 237 14.59 -9.94 5.81
CA TRP A 237 15.02 -10.65 4.61
C TRP A 237 14.75 -9.84 3.33
N PRO A 238 15.79 -9.27 2.68
CA PRO A 238 15.62 -8.40 1.50
C PRO A 238 14.92 -9.10 0.33
N THR A 239 15.18 -10.39 0.11
CA THR A 239 14.52 -11.17 -0.95
C THR A 239 13.02 -11.30 -0.72
N LEU A 240 12.60 -11.60 0.50
CA LEU A 240 11.18 -11.71 0.85
C LEU A 240 10.47 -10.35 0.80
N ASN A 241 11.16 -9.29 1.22
CA ASN A 241 10.69 -7.91 1.05
C ASN A 241 10.45 -7.56 -0.42
N MET A 242 11.41 -7.90 -1.29
CA MET A 242 11.28 -7.70 -2.74
C MET A 242 10.10 -8.49 -3.32
N LEU A 243 9.89 -9.73 -2.90
CA LEU A 243 8.75 -10.54 -3.32
C LEU A 243 7.42 -9.86 -2.96
N ILE A 244 7.28 -9.38 -1.73
CA ILE A 244 6.06 -8.69 -1.27
C ILE A 244 5.84 -7.40 -2.06
N LYS A 245 6.91 -6.64 -2.35
CA LYS A 245 6.82 -5.44 -3.20
C LYS A 245 6.38 -5.77 -4.62
N ILE A 246 6.88 -6.86 -5.21
CA ILE A 246 6.43 -7.32 -6.52
C ILE A 246 4.94 -7.64 -6.48
N ILE A 247 4.49 -8.42 -5.49
CA ILE A 247 3.07 -8.75 -5.32
C ILE A 247 2.24 -7.46 -5.17
N GLY A 248 2.65 -6.53 -4.32
CA GLY A 248 1.94 -5.26 -4.11
C GLY A 248 1.86 -4.40 -5.38
N ASN A 249 2.96 -4.26 -6.10
CA ASN A 249 3.00 -3.51 -7.36
C ASN A 249 2.15 -4.19 -8.44
N SER A 250 2.17 -5.52 -8.50
CA SER A 250 1.32 -6.30 -9.41
C SER A 250 -0.16 -6.14 -9.07
N VAL A 251 -0.53 -6.10 -7.79
CA VAL A 251 -1.93 -5.86 -7.38
C VAL A 251 -2.39 -4.46 -7.77
N GLY A 252 -1.54 -3.43 -7.62
CA GLY A 252 -1.85 -2.08 -8.09
C GLY A 252 -2.03 -2.01 -9.61
N ALA A 253 -1.10 -2.58 -10.37
CA ALA A 253 -1.14 -2.57 -11.84
C ALA A 253 -2.27 -3.44 -12.42
N LEU A 254 -2.59 -4.56 -11.78
CA LEU A 254 -3.64 -5.50 -12.20
C LEU A 254 -4.96 -5.27 -11.47
N GLY A 255 -5.08 -4.23 -10.65
CA GLY A 255 -6.27 -3.97 -9.82
C GLY A 255 -7.52 -3.80 -10.68
N ASN A 256 -7.41 -3.01 -11.76
CA ASN A 256 -8.52 -2.80 -12.70
C ASN A 256 -8.92 -4.09 -13.42
N LEU A 257 -7.95 -4.91 -13.85
CA LEU A 257 -8.21 -6.19 -14.49
C LEU A 257 -8.88 -7.17 -13.51
N THR A 258 -8.40 -7.20 -12.27
CA THR A 258 -8.97 -8.03 -11.20
C THR A 258 -10.41 -7.62 -10.88
N LEU A 259 -10.70 -6.32 -10.87
CA LEU A 259 -12.05 -5.79 -10.67
C LEU A 259 -12.99 -6.21 -11.80
N VAL A 260 -12.57 -6.08 -13.06
CA VAL A 260 -13.35 -6.52 -14.22
C VAL A 260 -13.61 -8.04 -14.15
N LEU A 261 -12.58 -8.84 -13.85
CA LEU A 261 -12.71 -10.28 -13.67
C LEU A 261 -13.70 -10.62 -12.54
N ALA A 262 -13.64 -9.92 -11.41
CA ALA A 262 -14.56 -10.12 -10.29
C ALA A 262 -16.02 -9.80 -10.68
N ILE A 263 -16.26 -8.75 -11.47
CA ILE A 263 -17.59 -8.43 -12.00
C ILE A 263 -18.08 -9.53 -12.94
N ILE A 264 -17.24 -10.00 -13.86
CA ILE A 264 -17.59 -11.08 -14.80
C ILE A 264 -17.95 -12.36 -14.03
N VAL A 265 -17.13 -12.76 -13.06
CA VAL A 265 -17.39 -13.92 -12.19
C VAL A 265 -18.71 -13.74 -11.43
N PHE A 266 -18.97 -12.55 -10.89
CA PHE A 266 -20.23 -12.24 -10.19
C PHE A 266 -21.45 -12.39 -11.12
N ILE A 267 -21.40 -11.80 -12.31
CA ILE A 267 -22.49 -11.87 -13.30
C ILE A 267 -22.77 -13.33 -13.65
N PHE A 268 -21.74 -14.11 -13.99
CA PHE A 268 -21.93 -15.51 -14.34
C PHE A 268 -22.43 -16.37 -13.17
N ALA A 269 -21.99 -16.09 -11.94
CA ALA A 269 -22.51 -16.76 -10.75
C ALA A 269 -24.01 -16.49 -10.57
N VAL A 270 -24.46 -15.25 -10.77
CA VAL A 270 -25.89 -14.88 -10.71
C VAL A 270 -26.67 -15.51 -11.86
N VAL A 271 -26.15 -15.46 -13.09
CA VAL A 271 -26.80 -16.05 -14.27
C VAL A 271 -26.93 -17.57 -14.11
N GLY A 272 -25.87 -18.27 -13.72
CA GLY A 272 -25.89 -19.71 -13.49
C GLY A 272 -26.89 -20.12 -12.41
N MET A 273 -26.94 -19.36 -11.31
CA MET A 273 -27.91 -19.59 -10.24
C MET A 273 -29.35 -19.38 -10.71
N GLN A 274 -29.63 -18.31 -11.44
CA GLN A 274 -30.98 -18.01 -11.92
C GLN A 274 -31.46 -19.01 -12.99
N LEU A 275 -30.57 -19.45 -13.88
CA LEU A 275 -30.91 -20.38 -14.97
C LEU A 275 -31.02 -21.82 -14.50
N PHE A 276 -30.09 -22.27 -13.65
CA PHE A 276 -29.95 -23.70 -13.34
C PHE A 276 -30.32 -24.04 -11.89
N GLY A 277 -30.36 -23.06 -10.97
CA GLY A 277 -30.52 -23.32 -9.53
C GLY A 277 -31.78 -24.10 -9.16
N LYS A 278 -32.92 -23.83 -9.81
CA LYS A 278 -34.16 -24.59 -9.61
C LYS A 278 -34.04 -26.04 -10.11
N SER A 279 -33.50 -26.22 -11.30
CA SER A 279 -33.33 -27.54 -11.92
C SER A 279 -32.43 -28.45 -11.09
N TYR A 280 -31.36 -27.91 -10.48
CA TYR A 280 -30.49 -28.66 -9.56
C TYR A 280 -31.25 -29.20 -8.34
N LYS A 281 -32.24 -28.47 -7.82
CA LYS A 281 -33.02 -28.92 -6.67
C LYS A 281 -34.09 -29.94 -7.05
N GLU A 282 -34.78 -29.70 -8.16
CA GLU A 282 -35.88 -30.54 -8.63
C GLU A 282 -35.38 -31.88 -9.21
N CYS A 283 -34.21 -31.89 -9.86
CA CYS A 283 -33.63 -33.06 -10.51
C CYS A 283 -32.46 -33.70 -9.74
N VAL A 284 -32.36 -33.48 -8.42
CA VAL A 284 -31.23 -33.94 -7.59
C VAL A 284 -30.97 -35.45 -7.65
N CYS A 285 -32.02 -36.26 -7.80
CA CYS A 285 -31.90 -37.72 -7.88
C CYS A 285 -31.27 -38.22 -9.19
N LYS A 286 -31.08 -37.37 -10.20
CA LYS A 286 -30.38 -37.75 -11.43
C LYS A 286 -28.85 -37.69 -11.28
N ILE A 287 -28.38 -36.76 -10.44
CA ILE A 287 -26.95 -36.47 -10.25
C ILE A 287 -26.38 -37.10 -8.97
N SER A 288 -27.21 -37.40 -7.97
CA SER A 288 -26.80 -37.93 -6.68
C SER A 288 -27.64 -39.15 -6.29
N SER A 289 -26.97 -40.26 -5.96
CA SER A 289 -27.62 -41.51 -5.55
C SER A 289 -28.44 -41.36 -4.26
N ASP A 290 -28.02 -40.46 -3.38
CA ASP A 290 -28.68 -40.19 -2.10
C ASP A 290 -29.77 -39.11 -2.21
N CYS A 291 -30.06 -38.61 -3.42
CA CYS A 291 -31.01 -37.52 -3.67
C CYS A 291 -30.74 -36.24 -2.84
N VAL A 292 -29.48 -36.02 -2.45
CA VAL A 292 -29.01 -34.79 -1.79
C VAL A 292 -28.17 -33.96 -2.75
N LEU A 293 -28.16 -32.64 -2.56
CA LEU A 293 -27.38 -31.76 -3.44
C LEU A 293 -25.89 -32.17 -3.38
N PRO A 294 -25.23 -32.34 -4.55
CA PRO A 294 -23.82 -32.68 -4.59
C PRO A 294 -22.98 -31.51 -4.08
N ARG A 295 -21.68 -31.72 -3.83
CA ARG A 295 -20.77 -30.66 -3.36
C ARG A 295 -20.71 -29.44 -4.28
N TRP A 296 -20.88 -29.64 -5.58
CA TRP A 296 -20.85 -28.60 -6.60
C TRP A 296 -22.24 -28.47 -7.21
N HIS A 297 -22.95 -27.38 -6.91
CA HIS A 297 -24.29 -27.13 -7.47
C HIS A 297 -24.54 -25.63 -7.69
N MET A 298 -25.53 -25.27 -8.52
CA MET A 298 -25.89 -23.87 -8.78
C MET A 298 -27.14 -23.39 -8.04
N HIS A 299 -27.61 -24.10 -7.01
CA HIS A 299 -28.77 -23.69 -6.21
C HIS A 299 -28.57 -22.35 -5.48
N ASP A 300 -27.41 -22.14 -4.85
CA ASP A 300 -27.11 -20.94 -4.08
C ASP A 300 -26.03 -20.10 -4.76
N PHE A 301 -26.00 -18.80 -4.44
CA PHE A 301 -25.04 -17.86 -5.01
C PHE A 301 -23.59 -18.29 -4.76
N PHE A 302 -23.23 -18.67 -3.54
CA PHE A 302 -21.85 -19.03 -3.20
C PHE A 302 -21.39 -20.31 -3.92
N HIS A 303 -22.23 -21.34 -4.02
CA HIS A 303 -21.91 -22.57 -4.74
C HIS A 303 -21.83 -22.33 -6.26
N SER A 304 -22.71 -21.49 -6.81
CA SER A 304 -22.62 -21.06 -8.21
C SER A 304 -21.33 -20.28 -8.49
N PHE A 305 -20.95 -19.36 -7.60
CA PHE A 305 -19.69 -18.63 -7.65
C PHE A 305 -18.48 -19.59 -7.63
N LEU A 306 -18.49 -20.58 -6.74
CA LEU A 306 -17.42 -21.58 -6.66
C LEU A 306 -17.32 -22.43 -7.95
N ILE A 307 -18.44 -22.76 -8.61
CA ILE A 307 -18.41 -23.45 -9.91
C ILE A 307 -17.80 -22.56 -10.99
N VAL A 308 -18.20 -21.29 -11.08
CA VAL A 308 -17.60 -20.35 -12.05
C VAL A 308 -16.10 -20.22 -11.80
N PHE A 309 -15.67 -20.08 -10.55
CA PHE A 309 -14.26 -20.05 -10.19
C PHE A 309 -13.52 -21.35 -10.60
N ARG A 310 -14.12 -22.52 -10.35
CA ARG A 310 -13.59 -23.83 -10.76
C ARG A 310 -13.43 -23.95 -12.28
N ILE A 311 -14.37 -23.40 -13.06
CA ILE A 311 -14.30 -23.35 -14.53
C ILE A 311 -13.10 -22.51 -14.99
N LEU A 312 -12.85 -21.35 -14.35
CA LEU A 312 -11.69 -20.51 -14.66
C LEU A 312 -10.36 -21.18 -14.29
N CYS A 313 -10.35 -22.04 -13.27
CA CYS A 313 -9.19 -22.88 -12.95
C CYS A 313 -8.95 -24.02 -13.96
N GLY A 314 -9.83 -24.20 -14.96
CA GLY A 314 -9.74 -25.23 -16.00
C GLY A 314 -10.50 -26.52 -15.72
N GLU A 315 -11.18 -26.63 -14.57
CA GLU A 315 -11.93 -27.83 -14.16
C GLU A 315 -13.44 -27.71 -14.48
N TRP A 316 -13.78 -27.57 -15.77
CA TRP A 316 -15.16 -27.28 -16.22
C TRP A 316 -15.97 -28.51 -16.62
N ILE A 317 -15.32 -29.61 -17.01
CA ILE A 317 -16.00 -30.74 -17.67
C ILE A 317 -16.94 -31.51 -16.72
N GLU A 318 -16.51 -31.76 -15.48
CA GLU A 318 -17.28 -32.55 -14.51
C GLU A 318 -18.57 -31.84 -14.10
N THR A 319 -18.48 -30.55 -13.74
CA THR A 319 -19.64 -29.73 -13.34
C THR A 319 -20.57 -29.45 -14.51
N MET A 320 -20.07 -29.49 -15.74
CA MET A 320 -20.89 -29.38 -16.95
C MET A 320 -21.74 -30.63 -17.16
N TRP A 321 -21.22 -31.83 -16.92
CA TRP A 321 -21.99 -33.07 -17.05
C TRP A 321 -23.19 -33.07 -16.10
N ASP A 322 -22.98 -32.68 -14.84
CA ASP A 322 -24.06 -32.54 -13.86
C ASP A 322 -25.10 -31.52 -14.31
N CYS A 323 -24.67 -30.37 -14.87
CA CYS A 323 -25.59 -29.38 -15.43
C CYS A 323 -26.43 -29.95 -16.58
N MET A 324 -25.78 -30.65 -17.52
CA MET A 324 -26.44 -31.20 -18.71
C MET A 324 -27.51 -32.22 -18.34
N GLU A 325 -27.29 -33.00 -17.29
CA GLU A 325 -28.24 -34.00 -16.80
C GLU A 325 -29.48 -33.36 -16.13
N VAL A 326 -29.31 -32.22 -15.45
CA VAL A 326 -30.42 -31.53 -14.75
C VAL A 326 -31.18 -30.52 -15.60
N ALA A 327 -30.50 -29.76 -16.45
CA ALA A 327 -31.08 -28.62 -17.18
C ALA A 327 -31.04 -28.76 -18.71
N GLY A 328 -30.46 -29.84 -19.22
CA GLY A 328 -30.37 -30.15 -20.64
C GLY A 328 -29.09 -29.63 -21.30
N GLN A 329 -28.73 -30.28 -22.41
CA GLN A 329 -27.43 -30.13 -23.05
C GLN A 329 -27.17 -28.73 -23.61
N ALA A 330 -28.14 -28.15 -24.33
CA ALA A 330 -27.94 -26.92 -25.08
C ALA A 330 -27.63 -25.71 -24.19
N MET A 331 -28.43 -25.46 -23.16
CA MET A 331 -28.26 -24.29 -22.28
C MET A 331 -26.98 -24.38 -21.45
N CYS A 332 -26.68 -25.57 -20.91
CA CYS A 332 -25.45 -25.78 -20.14
C CYS A 332 -24.20 -25.62 -21.00
N LEU A 333 -24.16 -26.18 -22.21
CA LEU A 333 -23.03 -26.01 -23.12
C LEU A 333 -22.80 -24.54 -23.48
N ILE A 334 -23.87 -23.80 -23.80
CA ILE A 334 -23.76 -22.37 -24.15
C ILE A 334 -23.17 -21.58 -22.98
N VAL A 335 -23.72 -21.73 -21.77
CA VAL A 335 -23.28 -20.96 -20.61
C VAL A 335 -21.86 -21.34 -20.21
N PHE A 336 -21.52 -22.64 -20.14
CA PHE A 336 -20.19 -23.08 -19.71
C PHE A 336 -19.11 -22.70 -20.72
N MET A 337 -19.38 -22.83 -22.03
CA MET A 337 -18.44 -22.39 -23.05
C MET A 337 -18.27 -20.87 -23.05
N MET A 338 -19.35 -20.11 -22.83
CA MET A 338 -19.27 -18.65 -22.71
C MET A 338 -18.42 -18.24 -21.50
N VAL A 339 -18.62 -18.86 -20.34
CA VAL A 339 -17.80 -18.61 -19.13
C VAL A 339 -16.33 -18.94 -19.39
N MET A 340 -16.04 -20.08 -20.02
CA MET A 340 -14.69 -20.52 -20.30
C MET A 340 -13.98 -19.59 -21.28
N VAL A 341 -14.65 -19.19 -22.36
CA VAL A 341 -14.05 -18.32 -23.39
C VAL A 341 -13.89 -16.90 -22.86
N ILE A 342 -14.92 -16.32 -22.25
CA ILE A 342 -14.86 -14.92 -21.77
C ILE A 342 -13.98 -14.79 -20.55
N GLY A 343 -13.97 -15.77 -19.66
CA GLY A 343 -13.21 -15.71 -18.42
C GLY A 343 -11.71 -15.97 -18.58
N ASN A 344 -11.31 -16.65 -19.66
CA ASN A 344 -9.90 -16.92 -19.99
C ASN A 344 -9.34 -16.03 -21.11
N LEU A 345 -10.17 -15.16 -21.70
CA LEU A 345 -9.75 -14.10 -22.63
C LEU A 345 -9.21 -12.91 -21.82
#